data_AF-A0A095A4N2-F1
#
_entry.id   AF-A0A095A4N2-F1
#
_cell.length_a   1.000
_cell.length_b   1.000
_cell.length_c   1.000
_cell.angle_alpha   90.00
_cell.angle_beta   90.00
_cell.angle_gamma   90.00
#
_symmetry.space_group_name_H-M   'P 1'
#
loop_
_entity.id
_entity.type
_entity.pdbx_description
1 polymer ?
#
loop_
_entity_poly.entity_id
_entity_poly.type
_entity_poly.pdbx_seq_one_letter_code
_entity_poly.pdbx_strand_id
1 'polypeptide(L)'
;MFVYTWQTKAESLSGLEDVEILKDVSGNPVVKKKTPGLSSFANKLSDIPEYISALLSDAESHIPVSSQPSTPLFIMATAGMRLLTQTDQDAIWKRVRSHVKSTYKFQFKESHAYTISGVEEGLFGWISVNYLLGKFRLLPGDNGPVKQPTNGMLDMGGASMQIAYEVQSTDNLPSSLVSEFSLTRNWFSTNQRYKLYVKSYLGYGMNAFRRKYEQYLFEMFGMNNSSKQKASRIELLVKMATQHTPLRLNSKDRSNQNQILDLIFNAV
;
A
#
# COMPACT_ATOMS: atom_id res chain seq x y z
N MET A 1 1.20 -10.47 -4.77
CA MET A 1 1.04 -10.85 -6.19
C MET A 1 -0.42 -11.22 -6.35
N PHE A 2 -1.08 -10.57 -7.30
CA PHE A 2 -2.49 -10.79 -7.63
C PHE A 2 -2.54 -11.01 -9.13
N VAL A 3 -3.33 -11.98 -9.59
CA VAL A 3 -3.64 -12.15 -11.00
C VAL A 3 -5.07 -11.72 -11.21
N TYR A 4 -5.28 -10.81 -12.16
CA TYR A 4 -6.61 -10.33 -12.51
C TYR A 4 -7.00 -10.83 -13.89
N THR A 5 -8.28 -11.09 -14.08
CA THR A 5 -8.91 -11.32 -15.37
C THR A 5 -9.97 -10.25 -15.58
N TRP A 6 -10.27 -9.93 -16.82
CA TRP A 6 -11.34 -9.01 -17.12
C TRP A 6 -12.07 -9.44 -18.38
N GLN A 7 -13.36 -9.09 -18.43
CA GLN A 7 -14.19 -9.28 -19.61
C GLN A 7 -14.55 -7.94 -20.22
N THR A 8 -14.29 -7.81 -21.53
CA THR A 8 -14.78 -6.67 -22.30
C THR A 8 -16.27 -6.88 -22.58
N LYS A 9 -17.14 -6.37 -21.71
CA LYS A 9 -18.59 -6.34 -21.99
C LYS A 9 -18.88 -5.18 -22.94
N ALA A 10 -19.62 -5.46 -24.01
CA ALA A 10 -20.03 -4.45 -25.00
C ALA A 10 -20.91 -3.32 -24.41
N GLU A 11 -21.50 -3.52 -23.23
CA GLU A 11 -22.52 -2.64 -22.62
C GLU A 11 -22.13 -2.09 -21.23
N SER A 12 -20.84 -1.98 -20.91
CA SER A 12 -20.41 -1.33 -19.66
C SER A 12 -20.83 0.14 -19.67
N LEU A 13 -21.88 0.49 -18.90
CA LEU A 13 -22.37 1.86 -18.74
C LEU A 13 -21.32 2.83 -18.16
N SER A 14 -20.23 2.30 -17.58
CA SER A 14 -19.08 3.08 -17.12
C SER A 14 -17.92 3.10 -18.13
N GLY A 15 -17.95 2.28 -19.19
CA GLY A 15 -16.81 2.09 -20.10
C GLY A 15 -15.57 1.47 -19.43
N LEU A 16 -15.71 1.00 -18.18
CA LEU A 16 -14.65 0.30 -17.44
C LEU A 16 -14.81 -1.21 -17.63
N GLU A 17 -13.67 -1.89 -17.69
CA GLU A 17 -13.63 -3.35 -17.72
C GLU A 17 -14.08 -3.91 -16.36
N ASP A 18 -14.83 -5.02 -16.40
CA ASP A 18 -15.15 -5.80 -15.20
C ASP A 18 -13.93 -6.65 -14.85
N VAL A 19 -13.13 -6.18 -13.90
CA VAL A 19 -11.90 -6.76 -13.40
C VAL A 19 -12.21 -7.61 -12.18
N GLU A 20 -11.81 -8.87 -12.23
CA GLU A 20 -11.95 -9.82 -11.14
C GLU A 20 -10.61 -10.48 -10.82
N ILE A 21 -10.44 -10.96 -9.59
CA ILE A 21 -9.28 -11.79 -9.26
C ILE A 21 -9.45 -13.15 -9.95
N LEU A 22 -8.41 -13.58 -10.69
CA LEU A 22 -8.37 -14.90 -11.30
C LEU A 22 -8.52 -15.96 -10.22
N LYS A 23 -9.38 -16.95 -10.47
CA LYS A 23 -9.56 -18.12 -9.60
C LYS A 23 -8.88 -19.33 -10.21
N ASP A 24 -8.28 -20.17 -9.37
CA ASP A 24 -7.74 -21.46 -9.76
C ASP A 24 -8.87 -22.48 -10.06
N VAL A 25 -8.48 -23.70 -10.44
CA VAL A 25 -9.41 -24.80 -10.72
C VAL A 25 -10.29 -25.21 -9.54
N SER A 26 -9.89 -24.86 -8.31
CA SER A 26 -10.64 -25.11 -7.07
C SER A 26 -11.51 -23.92 -6.66
N GLY A 27 -11.49 -22.83 -7.43
CA GLY A 27 -12.23 -21.60 -7.14
C GLY A 27 -11.51 -20.65 -6.18
N ASN A 28 -10.27 -20.91 -5.79
CA ASN A 28 -9.51 -20.05 -4.89
C ASN A 28 -8.88 -18.88 -5.64
N PRO A 29 -8.81 -17.67 -5.05
CA PRO A 29 -8.17 -16.53 -5.68
C PRO A 29 -6.66 -16.76 -5.84
N VAL A 30 -6.14 -16.51 -7.04
CA VAL A 30 -4.70 -16.61 -7.35
C VAL A 30 -3.98 -15.38 -6.78
N VAL A 31 -3.60 -15.50 -5.51
CA VAL A 31 -2.93 -14.46 -4.74
C VAL A 31 -1.78 -15.07 -3.96
N LYS A 32 -0.63 -14.40 -3.96
CA LYS A 32 0.56 -14.83 -3.23
C LYS A 32 1.27 -13.67 -2.55
N LYS A 33 1.71 -13.89 -1.31
CA LYS A 33 2.46 -12.91 -0.52
C LYS A 33 3.76 -13.52 -0.04
N LYS A 34 4.83 -12.72 0.00
CA LYS A 34 6.13 -13.11 0.55
C LYS A 34 6.64 -12.02 1.49
N THR A 35 7.34 -12.44 2.54
CA THR A 35 8.02 -11.60 3.52
C THR A 35 9.45 -12.10 3.70
N PRO A 36 10.46 -11.21 3.86
CA PRO A 36 10.37 -9.76 3.95
C PRO A 36 10.07 -9.09 2.59
N GLY A 37 9.81 -7.79 2.60
CA GLY A 37 9.55 -7.02 1.37
C GLY A 37 10.82 -6.73 0.57
N LEU A 38 10.65 -6.24 -0.67
CA LEU A 38 11.74 -5.99 -1.61
C LEU A 38 12.83 -5.04 -1.07
N SER A 39 12.45 -4.10 -0.19
CA SER A 39 13.40 -3.15 0.42
C SER A 39 14.44 -3.82 1.32
N SER A 40 14.23 -5.05 1.76
CA SER A 40 15.20 -5.80 2.58
C SER A 40 16.37 -6.38 1.76
N PHE A 41 16.36 -6.22 0.44
CA PHE A 41 17.36 -6.79 -0.47
C PHE A 41 18.44 -5.81 -0.93
N ALA A 42 18.50 -4.59 -0.38
CA ALA A 42 19.52 -3.59 -0.72
C ALA A 42 20.95 -4.16 -0.69
N ASN A 43 21.25 -4.97 0.34
CA ASN A 43 22.56 -5.63 0.51
C ASN A 43 22.59 -7.10 0.04
N LYS A 44 21.56 -7.57 -0.67
CA LYS A 44 21.37 -8.98 -1.06
C LYS A 44 20.79 -9.10 -2.48
N LEU A 45 21.37 -8.37 -3.42
CA LEU A 45 20.86 -8.30 -4.80
C LEU A 45 20.88 -9.66 -5.51
N SER A 46 21.76 -10.58 -5.10
CA SER A 46 21.83 -11.96 -5.60
C SER A 46 20.54 -12.76 -5.40
N ASP A 47 19.76 -12.43 -4.36
CA ASP A 47 18.62 -13.21 -3.89
C ASP A 47 17.31 -12.74 -4.54
N ILE A 48 17.32 -11.56 -5.19
CA ILE A 48 16.16 -10.96 -5.86
C ILE A 48 15.52 -11.89 -6.92
N PRO A 49 16.28 -12.56 -7.81
CA PRO A 49 15.72 -13.50 -8.79
C PRO A 49 14.82 -14.55 -8.14
N GLU A 50 15.34 -15.24 -7.12
CA GLU A 50 14.61 -16.27 -6.41
C GLU A 50 13.38 -15.70 -5.70
N TYR A 51 13.53 -14.53 -5.08
CA TYR A 51 12.41 -13.82 -4.45
C TYR A 51 11.28 -13.50 -5.44
N ILE A 52 11.61 -12.96 -6.61
CA ILE A 52 10.65 -12.63 -7.67
C ILE A 52 10.05 -13.90 -8.29
N SER A 53 10.87 -14.93 -8.54
CA SER A 53 10.40 -16.18 -9.12
C SER A 53 9.39 -16.91 -8.24
N ALA A 54 9.60 -16.90 -6.93
CA ALA A 54 8.65 -17.48 -5.97
C ALA A 54 7.23 -16.88 -6.06
N LEU A 55 7.10 -15.66 -6.59
CA LEU A 55 5.83 -14.98 -6.84
C LEU A 55 5.33 -15.19 -8.27
N LEU A 56 6.18 -14.97 -9.28
CA LEU A 56 5.75 -14.91 -10.68
C LEU A 56 5.56 -16.29 -11.33
N SER A 57 6.31 -17.32 -10.91
CA SER A 57 6.11 -18.68 -11.45
C SER A 57 4.75 -19.26 -11.08
N ASP A 58 4.19 -18.84 -9.95
CA ASP A 58 2.83 -19.18 -9.52
C ASP A 58 1.80 -18.57 -10.47
N ALA A 59 1.91 -17.27 -10.75
CA ALA A 59 1.07 -16.58 -11.71
C ALA A 59 1.15 -17.20 -13.12
N GLU A 60 2.37 -17.46 -13.59
CA GLU A 60 2.62 -18.08 -14.90
C GLU A 60 1.94 -19.45 -15.04
N SER A 61 1.90 -20.24 -13.97
CA SER A 61 1.25 -21.56 -13.98
C SER A 61 -0.28 -21.49 -14.11
N HIS A 62 -0.89 -20.36 -13.73
CA HIS A 62 -2.34 -20.13 -13.82
C HIS A 62 -2.76 -19.39 -15.10
N ILE A 63 -1.82 -18.74 -15.80
CA ILE A 63 -2.11 -17.96 -17.02
C ILE A 63 -1.84 -18.85 -18.25
N PRO A 64 -2.83 -19.07 -19.14
CA PRO A 64 -2.64 -19.85 -20.35
C PRO A 64 -1.44 -19.38 -21.16
N VAL A 65 -0.62 -20.31 -21.65
CA VAL A 65 0.63 -20.00 -22.37
C VAL A 65 0.41 -19.06 -23.55
N SER A 66 -0.72 -19.20 -24.26
CA SER A 66 -1.10 -18.32 -25.37
C SER A 66 -1.43 -16.88 -24.95
N SER A 67 -1.87 -16.68 -23.71
CA SER A 67 -2.22 -15.36 -23.15
C SER A 67 -1.03 -14.69 -22.44
N GLN A 68 0.03 -15.42 -22.09
CA GLN A 68 1.19 -14.84 -21.39
C GLN A 68 1.80 -13.66 -22.15
N PRO A 69 2.05 -13.70 -23.48
CA PRO A 69 2.64 -12.57 -24.22
C PRO A 69 1.81 -11.29 -24.24
N SER A 70 0.48 -11.40 -24.07
CA SER A 70 -0.44 -10.27 -24.01
C SER A 70 -0.83 -9.88 -22.59
N THR A 71 -0.35 -10.58 -21.57
CA THR A 71 -0.66 -10.29 -20.16
C THR A 71 0.30 -9.23 -19.63
N PRO A 72 -0.19 -8.02 -19.26
CA PRO A 72 0.65 -6.98 -18.70
C PRO A 72 1.13 -7.34 -17.30
N LEU A 73 2.44 -7.23 -17.07
CA LEU A 73 3.02 -7.39 -15.73
C LEU A 73 3.45 -6.03 -15.17
N PHE A 74 2.96 -5.70 -13.98
CA PHE A 74 3.35 -4.54 -13.19
C PHE A 74 3.93 -4.98 -11.83
N ILE A 75 5.07 -4.41 -11.44
CA ILE A 75 5.74 -4.67 -10.16
C ILE A 75 5.98 -3.32 -9.48
N MET A 76 5.07 -2.94 -8.60
CA MET A 76 5.13 -1.66 -7.91
C MET A 76 5.53 -1.86 -6.46
N ALA A 77 6.52 -1.11 -5.98
CA ALA A 77 6.88 -1.11 -4.56
C ALA A 77 6.47 0.20 -3.89
N THR A 78 6.19 0.12 -2.59
CA THR A 78 5.62 1.24 -1.81
C THR A 78 6.66 1.87 -0.87
N ALA A 79 6.20 2.43 0.25
CA ALA A 79 7.01 3.17 1.22
C ALA A 79 8.30 2.48 1.69
N GLY A 80 8.34 1.14 1.76
CA GLY A 80 9.56 0.42 2.14
C GLY A 80 10.75 0.72 1.23
N MET A 81 10.52 0.77 -0.09
CA MET A 81 11.55 1.14 -1.06
C MET A 81 11.88 2.63 -1.01
N ARG A 82 10.89 3.50 -0.77
CA ARG A 82 11.08 4.96 -0.63
C ARG A 82 12.00 5.37 0.53
N LEU A 83 12.16 4.49 1.52
CA LEU A 83 13.08 4.71 2.65
C LEU A 83 14.54 4.38 2.33
N LEU A 84 14.82 3.72 1.20
CA LEU A 84 16.18 3.40 0.76
C LEU A 84 16.81 4.57 0.01
N THR A 85 18.15 4.57 -0.07
CA THR A 85 18.87 5.51 -0.94
C THR A 85 18.50 5.28 -2.40
N GLN A 86 18.62 6.32 -3.24
CA GLN A 86 18.33 6.17 -4.67
C GLN A 86 19.21 5.09 -5.33
N THR A 87 20.48 5.02 -4.94
CA THR A 87 21.43 4.00 -5.42
C THR A 87 20.95 2.57 -5.12
N ASP A 88 20.48 2.32 -3.90
CA ASP A 88 19.95 1.00 -3.53
C ASP A 88 18.67 0.66 -4.30
N GLN A 89 17.77 1.64 -4.45
CA GLN A 89 16.55 1.45 -5.23
C GLN A 89 16.86 1.11 -6.69
N ASP A 90 17.79 1.83 -7.31
CA ASP A 90 18.19 1.62 -8.70
C ASP A 90 18.84 0.25 -8.89
N ALA A 91 19.71 -0.17 -7.96
CA ALA A 91 20.34 -1.48 -8.00
C ALA A 91 19.32 -2.62 -7.90
N ILE A 92 18.35 -2.50 -6.99
CA ILE A 92 17.24 -3.46 -6.84
C ILE A 92 16.42 -3.51 -8.13
N TRP A 93 15.96 -2.36 -8.65
CA TRP A 93 15.10 -2.31 -9.82
C TRP A 93 15.80 -2.81 -11.09
N LYS A 94 17.08 -2.51 -11.25
CA LYS A 94 17.90 -3.05 -12.34
C LYS A 94 17.90 -4.59 -12.29
N ARG A 95 18.08 -5.18 -11.11
CA ARG A 95 18.08 -6.64 -10.94
C ARG A 95 16.70 -7.25 -11.22
N VAL A 96 15.63 -6.66 -10.69
CA VAL A 96 14.24 -7.09 -10.92
C VAL A 96 13.91 -7.05 -12.42
N ARG A 97 14.13 -5.91 -13.07
CA ARG A 97 13.82 -5.73 -14.50
C ARG A 97 14.60 -6.70 -15.38
N SER A 98 15.89 -6.88 -15.12
CA SER A 98 16.73 -7.83 -15.85
C SER A 98 16.22 -9.26 -15.70
N HIS A 99 15.91 -9.70 -14.47
CA HIS A 99 15.40 -11.04 -14.20
C HIS A 99 14.04 -11.29 -14.86
N VAL A 100 13.12 -10.34 -14.76
CA VAL A 100 11.78 -10.48 -15.34
C VAL A 100 11.86 -10.61 -16.86
N LYS A 101 12.63 -9.73 -17.51
CA LYS A 101 12.81 -9.75 -18.98
C LYS A 101 13.45 -11.04 -19.50
N SER A 102 14.38 -11.64 -18.76
CA SER A 102 15.08 -12.85 -19.20
C SER A 102 14.30 -14.13 -18.93
N THR A 103 13.35 -14.11 -17.99
CA THR A 103 12.73 -15.33 -17.45
C THR A 103 11.28 -15.52 -17.90
N TYR A 104 10.51 -14.44 -18.02
CA TYR A 104 9.06 -14.50 -18.26
C TYR A 104 8.66 -13.92 -19.61
N LYS A 105 7.60 -14.47 -20.20
CA LYS A 105 7.04 -14.02 -21.48
C LYS A 105 5.95 -12.95 -21.35
N PHE A 106 5.68 -12.46 -20.14
CA PHE A 106 4.67 -11.42 -19.90
C PHE A 106 4.97 -10.12 -20.67
N GLN A 107 3.93 -9.36 -20.99
CA GLN A 107 4.07 -8.03 -21.55
C GLN A 107 4.66 -7.08 -20.50
N PHE A 108 5.97 -6.92 -20.52
CA PHE A 108 6.72 -6.16 -19.51
C PHE A 108 7.57 -5.06 -20.14
N LYS A 109 7.37 -3.83 -19.67
CA LYS A 109 8.25 -2.68 -19.94
C LYS A 109 8.99 -2.30 -18.67
N GLU A 110 10.16 -1.70 -18.78
CA GLU A 110 10.91 -1.28 -17.59
C GLU A 110 10.13 -0.29 -16.72
N SER A 111 9.31 0.56 -17.35
CA SER A 111 8.42 1.50 -16.65
C SER A 111 7.33 0.81 -15.83
N HIS A 112 7.10 -0.50 -16.01
CA HIS A 112 6.13 -1.25 -15.21
C HIS A 112 6.71 -1.74 -13.87
N ALA A 113 8.02 -1.62 -13.65
CA ALA A 113 8.68 -2.01 -12.41
C ALA A 113 9.37 -0.80 -11.75
N TYR A 114 8.72 -0.23 -10.74
CA TYR A 114 9.20 1.00 -10.09
C TYR A 114 8.61 1.20 -8.70
N THR A 115 9.22 2.10 -7.94
CA THR A 115 8.70 2.54 -6.63
C THR A 115 7.61 3.58 -6.88
N ILE A 116 6.36 3.30 -6.51
CA ILE A 116 5.29 4.29 -6.61
C ILE A 116 5.46 5.37 -5.55
N SER A 117 5.15 6.61 -5.93
CA SER A 117 5.03 7.72 -5.01
C SER A 117 3.89 7.49 -4.01
N GLY A 118 3.93 8.21 -2.89
CA GLY A 118 2.84 8.16 -1.93
C GLY A 118 1.51 8.71 -2.49
N VAL A 119 1.59 9.60 -3.47
CA VAL A 119 0.43 10.16 -4.17
C VAL A 119 -0.19 9.10 -5.09
N GLU A 120 0.61 8.40 -5.89
CA GLU A 120 0.14 7.27 -6.70
C GLU A 120 -0.51 6.19 -5.84
N GLU A 121 0.10 5.85 -4.69
CA GLU A 121 -0.45 4.85 -3.75
C GLU A 121 -1.82 5.27 -3.21
N GLY A 122 -1.99 6.54 -2.81
CA GLY A 122 -3.28 7.09 -2.38
C GLY A 122 -4.32 7.12 -3.50
N LEU A 123 -3.91 7.53 -4.71
CA LEU A 123 -4.75 7.56 -5.90
C LEU A 123 -5.25 6.15 -6.27
N PHE A 124 -4.36 5.17 -6.36
CA PHE A 124 -4.71 3.79 -6.71
C PHE A 124 -5.60 3.14 -5.64
N GLY A 125 -5.36 3.41 -4.36
CA GLY A 125 -6.25 2.92 -3.31
C GLY A 125 -7.64 3.57 -3.35
N TRP A 126 -7.72 4.88 -3.62
CA TRP A 126 -9.01 5.56 -3.82
C TRP A 126 -9.77 5.00 -5.04
N ILE A 127 -9.07 4.74 -6.15
CA ILE A 127 -9.66 4.11 -7.34
C ILE A 127 -10.19 2.74 -6.97
N SER A 128 -9.41 1.93 -6.24
CA SER A 128 -9.79 0.57 -5.85
C SER A 128 -11.03 0.56 -4.97
N VAL A 129 -11.10 1.42 -3.94
CA VAL A 129 -12.28 1.53 -3.05
C VAL A 129 -13.53 1.88 -3.86
N ASN A 130 -13.45 2.90 -4.71
CA ASN A 130 -14.60 3.38 -5.46
C ASN A 130 -15.01 2.45 -6.61
N TYR A 131 -14.06 1.72 -7.19
CA TYR A 131 -14.32 0.65 -8.14
C TYR A 131 -15.13 -0.48 -7.48
N LEU A 132 -14.65 -0.99 -6.34
CA LEU A 132 -15.31 -2.08 -5.61
C LEU A 132 -16.69 -1.69 -5.09
N LEU A 133 -16.89 -0.41 -4.74
CA LEU A 133 -18.18 0.14 -4.32
C LEU A 133 -19.09 0.55 -5.50
N GLY A 134 -18.67 0.32 -6.76
CA GLY A 134 -19.46 0.61 -7.95
C GLY A 134 -19.73 2.10 -8.20
N LYS A 135 -18.92 3.00 -7.61
CA LYS A 135 -19.13 4.47 -7.67
C LYS A 135 -18.83 5.09 -9.02
N PHE A 136 -18.18 4.35 -9.92
CA PHE A 136 -17.84 4.84 -11.27
C PHE A 136 -18.95 4.60 -12.31
N ARG A 137 -20.04 3.94 -11.94
CA ARG A 137 -21.23 3.83 -12.77
C ARG A 137 -21.98 5.16 -12.78
N LEU A 138 -22.39 5.62 -13.96
CA LEU A 138 -23.25 6.80 -14.07
C LEU A 138 -24.70 6.39 -13.82
N LEU A 139 -25.42 7.19 -13.04
CA LEU A 139 -26.84 6.98 -12.78
C LEU A 139 -27.67 7.78 -13.80
N PRO A 140 -28.87 7.30 -14.18
CA PRO A 140 -29.82 8.12 -14.92
C PRO A 140 -30.17 9.39 -14.12
N GLY A 141 -30.27 10.51 -14.81
CA GLY A 141 -30.74 11.77 -14.23
C GLY A 141 -31.53 12.57 -15.26
N ASP A 142 -32.32 13.53 -14.79
CA ASP A 142 -33.28 14.28 -15.61
C ASP A 142 -32.61 15.04 -16.77
N ASN A 143 -31.34 15.44 -16.60
CA ASN A 143 -30.54 16.15 -17.59
C ASN A 143 -29.39 15.30 -18.16
N GLY A 144 -29.52 13.97 -18.13
CA GLY A 144 -28.52 13.02 -18.59
C GLY A 144 -27.78 12.29 -17.45
N PRO A 145 -26.76 11.49 -17.78
CA PRO A 145 -26.08 10.64 -16.80
C PRO A 145 -25.35 11.45 -15.71
N VAL A 146 -25.60 11.11 -14.45
CA VAL A 146 -25.06 11.80 -13.26
C VAL A 146 -24.03 10.93 -12.55
N LYS A 147 -22.96 11.57 -12.08
CA LYS A 147 -21.89 10.95 -11.30
C LYS A 147 -22.35 10.68 -9.86
N GLN A 148 -21.98 9.52 -9.33
CA GLN A 148 -22.24 9.19 -7.93
C GLN A 148 -21.24 9.86 -7.00
N PRO A 149 -21.64 10.22 -5.76
CA PRO A 149 -20.71 10.59 -4.71
C PRO A 149 -19.72 9.45 -4.43
N THR A 150 -18.45 9.80 -4.35
CA THR A 150 -17.35 8.87 -4.08
C THR A 150 -17.04 8.78 -2.60
N ASN A 151 -16.34 7.73 -2.20
CA ASN A 151 -15.84 7.54 -0.85
C ASN A 151 -14.38 7.98 -0.76
N GLY A 152 -14.01 8.63 0.34
CA GLY A 152 -12.61 8.84 0.69
C GLY A 152 -11.90 7.54 1.04
N MET A 153 -10.58 7.55 0.96
CA MET A 153 -9.68 6.47 1.31
C MET A 153 -8.68 6.97 2.35
N LEU A 154 -8.46 6.15 3.38
CA LEU A 154 -7.38 6.32 4.34
C LEU A 154 -6.70 4.96 4.48
N ASP A 155 -5.39 4.92 4.26
CA ASP A 155 -4.58 3.71 4.36
C ASP A 155 -3.36 3.98 5.25
N MET A 156 -3.21 3.18 6.30
CA MET A 156 -2.06 3.23 7.20
C MET A 156 -1.23 1.95 7.03
N GLY A 157 -0.29 2.00 6.09
CA GLY A 157 0.65 0.92 5.85
C GLY A 157 1.74 0.80 6.93
N GLY A 158 2.73 -0.04 6.67
CA GLY A 158 3.83 -0.25 7.61
C GLY A 158 4.79 0.95 7.73
N ALA A 159 5.01 1.69 6.65
CA ALA A 159 6.00 2.77 6.59
C ALA A 159 5.41 4.16 6.26
N SER A 160 4.25 4.24 5.63
CA SER A 160 3.55 5.51 5.38
C SER A 160 2.06 5.40 5.68
N MET A 161 1.42 6.56 5.76
CA MET A 161 -0.04 6.69 5.74
C MET A 161 -0.44 7.56 4.54
N GLN A 162 -1.59 7.27 3.95
CA GLN A 162 -2.16 7.95 2.81
C GLN A 162 -3.60 8.36 3.11
N ILE A 163 -3.99 9.53 2.60
CA ILE A 163 -5.38 9.99 2.56
C ILE A 163 -5.68 10.48 1.14
N ALA A 164 -6.83 10.09 0.61
CA ALA A 164 -7.30 10.50 -0.71
C ALA A 164 -8.81 10.68 -0.72
N TYR A 165 -9.33 11.79 -1.25
CA TYR A 165 -10.76 12.00 -1.43
C TYR A 165 -11.04 13.00 -2.55
N GLU A 166 -12.22 12.89 -3.16
CA GLU A 166 -12.64 13.79 -4.22
C GLU A 166 -12.97 15.18 -3.68
N VAL A 167 -12.55 16.22 -4.41
CA VAL A 167 -12.84 17.63 -4.11
C VAL A 167 -13.61 18.28 -5.26
N GLN A 168 -14.55 19.15 -4.91
CA GLN A 168 -15.37 19.87 -5.90
C GLN A 168 -14.65 21.11 -6.47
N SER A 169 -13.86 21.80 -5.64
CA SER A 169 -13.02 22.93 -6.05
C SER A 169 -11.59 22.74 -5.53
N THR A 170 -10.64 23.28 -6.30
CA THR A 170 -9.19 23.26 -6.00
C THR A 170 -8.65 24.64 -5.65
N ASP A 171 -9.50 25.67 -5.58
CA ASP A 171 -9.07 27.08 -5.54
C ASP A 171 -8.23 27.42 -4.29
N ASN A 172 -8.47 26.72 -3.18
CA ASN A 172 -7.77 26.91 -1.91
C ASN A 172 -6.79 25.78 -1.56
N LEU A 173 -6.47 24.91 -2.53
CA LEU A 173 -5.59 23.76 -2.32
C LEU A 173 -4.24 23.96 -3.03
N PRO A 174 -3.11 23.68 -2.36
CA PRO A 174 -1.82 23.60 -3.03
C PRO A 174 -1.88 22.58 -4.18
N SER A 175 -1.39 22.96 -5.35
CA SER A 175 -1.37 22.07 -6.53
C SER A 175 -0.65 20.75 -6.28
N SER A 176 0.34 20.74 -5.38
CA SER A 176 1.07 19.53 -4.97
C SER A 176 0.22 18.49 -4.22
N LEU A 177 -0.97 18.88 -3.73
CA LEU A 177 -1.91 18.01 -3.03
C LEU A 177 -3.10 17.62 -3.91
N VAL A 178 -3.15 18.11 -5.15
CA VAL A 178 -4.25 17.85 -6.07
C VAL A 178 -3.77 16.91 -7.17
N SER A 179 -4.54 15.86 -7.43
CA SER A 179 -4.34 14.95 -8.56
C SER A 179 -5.59 14.93 -9.42
N GLU A 180 -5.44 15.26 -10.70
CA GLU A 180 -6.52 15.19 -11.68
C GLU A 180 -6.31 14.02 -12.64
N PHE A 181 -7.36 13.23 -12.88
CA PHE A 181 -7.29 12.13 -13.83
C PHE A 181 -8.66 11.82 -14.44
N SER A 182 -8.64 11.08 -15.55
CA SER A 182 -9.82 10.52 -16.21
C SER A 182 -9.76 9.01 -16.15
N LEU A 183 -10.87 8.37 -15.80
CA LEU A 183 -11.00 6.92 -15.81
C LEU A 183 -11.18 6.34 -17.22
N THR A 184 -11.61 7.16 -18.17
CA THR A 184 -11.75 6.74 -19.57
C THR A 184 -10.73 7.39 -20.48
N ARG A 185 -10.42 6.67 -21.56
CA ARG A 185 -9.57 7.15 -22.65
C ARG A 185 -10.18 8.36 -23.38
N ASN A 186 -11.51 8.53 -23.30
CA ASN A 186 -12.18 9.71 -23.81
C ASN A 186 -12.01 10.88 -22.84
N TRP A 187 -10.92 11.63 -23.00
CA TRP A 187 -10.59 12.79 -22.18
C TRP A 187 -11.65 13.92 -22.21
N PHE A 188 -12.48 13.95 -23.26
CA PHE A 188 -13.56 14.92 -23.43
C PHE A 188 -14.82 14.56 -22.64
N SER A 189 -14.92 13.33 -22.11
CA SER A 189 -16.01 12.96 -21.21
C SER A 189 -15.77 13.59 -19.83
N THR A 190 -16.60 14.57 -19.47
CA THR A 190 -16.52 15.24 -18.16
C THR A 190 -17.00 14.35 -17.01
N ASN A 191 -17.90 13.41 -17.29
CA ASN A 191 -18.59 12.60 -16.29
C ASN A 191 -17.69 11.64 -15.52
N GLN A 192 -16.46 11.41 -15.98
CA GLN A 192 -15.49 10.51 -15.36
C GLN A 192 -14.12 11.15 -15.16
N ARG A 193 -14.10 12.48 -15.06
CA ARG A 193 -12.95 13.22 -14.55
C ARG A 193 -13.08 13.38 -13.04
N TYR A 194 -11.95 13.25 -12.36
CA TYR A 194 -11.88 13.32 -10.91
C TYR A 194 -10.74 14.24 -10.52
N LYS A 195 -11.02 15.10 -9.53
CA LYS A 195 -10.02 15.90 -8.84
C LYS A 195 -9.94 15.39 -7.41
N LEU A 196 -8.78 14.88 -7.02
CA LEU A 196 -8.58 14.34 -5.68
C LEU A 196 -7.63 15.22 -4.90
N TYR A 197 -7.97 15.47 -3.63
CA TYR A 197 -6.97 15.75 -2.63
C TYR A 197 -6.25 14.44 -2.31
N VAL A 198 -4.92 14.41 -2.40
CA VAL A 198 -4.11 13.25 -2.04
C VAL A 198 -2.91 13.70 -1.23
N LYS A 199 -2.70 13.05 -0.08
CA LYS A 199 -1.53 13.31 0.77
C LYS A 199 -0.95 12.02 1.31
N SER A 200 0.38 11.94 1.29
CA SER A 200 1.13 10.84 1.88
C SER A 200 2.05 11.34 2.99
N TYR A 201 2.05 10.63 4.11
CA TYR A 201 2.86 10.89 5.28
C TYR A 201 3.90 9.78 5.43
N LEU A 202 5.07 9.95 4.82
CA LEU A 202 6.16 8.99 4.93
C LEU A 202 6.70 8.97 6.37
N GLY A 203 6.91 7.78 6.93
CA GLY A 203 7.33 7.59 8.31
C GLY A 203 6.21 7.67 9.35
N TYR A 204 4.95 7.80 8.92
CA TYR A 204 3.75 7.77 9.77
C TYR A 204 2.91 6.49 9.57
N GLY A 205 3.45 5.50 8.84
CA GLY A 205 2.88 4.15 8.89
C GLY A 205 3.14 3.48 10.24
N MET A 206 2.37 2.44 10.58
CA MET A 206 2.35 1.84 11.93
C MET A 206 3.75 1.49 12.46
N ASN A 207 4.57 0.80 11.67
CA ASN A 207 5.90 0.35 12.13
C ASN A 207 6.90 1.50 12.20
N ALA A 208 6.83 2.45 11.26
CA ALA A 208 7.71 3.61 11.26
C ALA A 208 7.37 4.58 12.39
N PHE A 209 6.09 4.83 12.63
CA PHE A 209 5.61 5.65 13.73
C PHE A 209 5.99 5.04 15.07
N ARG A 210 5.77 3.72 15.24
CA ARG A 210 6.21 2.99 16.44
C ARG A 210 7.70 3.17 16.71
N ARG A 211 8.57 3.00 15.69
CA ARG A 211 10.02 3.20 15.86
C ARG A 211 10.37 4.63 16.27
N LYS A 212 9.75 5.64 15.67
CA LYS A 212 9.94 7.05 16.05
C LYS A 212 9.50 7.31 17.49
N TYR A 213 8.36 6.75 17.89
CA TYR A 213 7.85 6.89 19.24
C TYR A 213 8.76 6.20 20.27
N GLU A 214 9.21 4.98 19.99
CA GLU A 214 10.19 4.29 20.84
C GLU A 214 11.48 5.10 20.99
N GLN A 215 12.00 5.67 19.90
CA GLN A 215 13.19 6.53 19.94
C GLN A 215 12.96 7.80 20.78
N TYR A 216 11.82 8.48 20.60
CA TYR A 216 11.45 9.65 21.40
C TYR A 216 11.44 9.33 22.89
N LEU A 217 10.89 8.17 23.28
CA LEU A 217 10.90 7.73 24.68
C LEU A 217 12.33 7.48 25.17
N PHE A 218 13.19 6.82 24.40
CA PHE A 218 14.59 6.60 24.78
C PHE A 218 15.33 7.92 25.04
N GLU A 219 15.13 8.92 24.17
CA GLU A 219 15.71 10.26 24.29
C GLU A 219 15.18 10.99 25.53
N MET A 220 13.86 10.96 25.76
CA MET A 220 13.22 11.56 26.93
C MET A 220 13.73 10.98 28.26
N PHE A 221 13.97 9.67 28.32
CA PHE A 221 14.43 8.99 29.54
C PHE A 221 15.97 8.85 29.64
N GLY A 222 16.72 9.55 28.79
CA GLY A 222 18.19 9.62 28.83
C GLY A 222 18.89 8.28 28.63
N MET A 223 18.29 7.36 27.88
CA MET A 223 18.89 6.05 27.60
C MET A 223 19.77 6.13 26.36
N ASN A 224 21.10 6.15 26.56
CA ASN A 224 22.04 6.15 25.45
C ASN A 224 22.11 4.77 24.76
N ASN A 225 22.29 4.81 23.43
CA ASN A 225 22.32 3.68 22.49
C ASN A 225 23.42 2.62 22.72
N SER A 226 24.13 2.64 23.85
CA SER A 226 25.20 1.70 24.12
C SER A 226 24.67 0.36 24.65
N SER A 227 24.53 -0.58 23.71
CA SER A 227 24.52 -2.04 23.90
C SER A 227 23.18 -2.71 24.27
N LYS A 228 22.59 -3.38 23.27
CA LYS A 228 21.46 -4.35 23.30
C LYS A 228 20.05 -3.73 23.29
N GLN A 229 19.48 -3.61 22.09
CA GLN A 229 18.09 -3.19 21.81
C GLN A 229 16.99 -3.98 22.58
N LYS A 230 17.28 -5.21 23.08
CA LYS A 230 16.34 -5.95 23.94
C LYS A 230 16.42 -5.55 25.42
N ALA A 231 17.63 -5.29 25.92
CA ALA A 231 17.83 -4.87 27.31
C ALA A 231 17.30 -3.45 27.53
N SER A 232 17.49 -2.55 26.55
CA SER A 232 16.99 -1.18 26.62
C SER A 232 15.47 -1.09 26.62
N ARG A 233 14.75 -1.99 25.92
CA ARG A 233 13.28 -1.98 25.89
C ARG A 233 12.64 -2.36 27.22
N ILE A 234 13.19 -3.34 27.94
CA ILE A 234 12.71 -3.70 29.28
C ILE A 234 12.98 -2.54 30.24
N GLU A 235 14.17 -1.94 30.16
CA GLU A 235 14.52 -0.77 30.97
C GLU A 235 13.58 0.42 30.68
N LEU A 236 13.21 0.63 29.41
CA LEU A 236 12.23 1.65 29.00
C LEU A 236 10.86 1.41 29.64
N LEU A 237 10.35 0.17 29.56
CA LEU A 237 9.09 -0.21 30.20
C LEU A 237 9.13 0.00 31.72
N VAL A 238 10.25 -0.35 32.37
CA VAL A 238 10.45 -0.13 33.80
C VAL A 238 10.48 1.36 34.14
N LYS A 239 11.17 2.21 33.36
CA LYS A 239 11.17 3.67 33.58
C LYS A 239 9.82 4.31 33.33
N MET A 240 9.08 3.87 32.31
CA MET A 240 7.71 4.33 32.04
C MET A 240 6.75 3.95 33.17
N ALA A 241 6.85 2.73 33.69
CA ALA A 241 6.04 2.26 34.82
C ALA A 241 6.39 2.97 36.14
N THR A 242 7.67 3.31 36.36
CA THR A 242 8.14 3.94 37.62
C THR A 242 7.95 5.45 37.66
N GLN A 243 7.90 6.16 36.52
CA GLN A 243 7.63 7.61 36.48
C GLN A 243 6.13 7.96 36.40
N HIS A 244 5.26 7.03 35.99
CA HIS A 244 3.81 7.23 36.01
C HIS A 244 3.10 6.34 37.05
N THR A 245 3.16 6.75 38.30
CA THR A 245 2.05 6.55 39.26
C THR A 245 2.08 7.71 40.26
N PRO A 246 1.01 8.55 40.40
CA PRO A 246 -0.37 8.10 40.49
C PRO A 246 -1.38 8.95 39.69
N LEU A 247 -2.20 8.29 38.85
CA LEU A 247 -3.58 8.74 38.68
C LEU A 247 -4.39 8.00 39.74
N ARG A 248 -4.86 8.72 40.76
CA ARG A 248 -5.88 8.22 41.70
C ARG A 248 -7.16 7.94 40.89
N LEU A 249 -7.33 6.70 40.46
CA LEU A 249 -8.59 6.20 39.91
C LEU A 249 -9.17 5.17 40.89
N ASN A 250 -10.50 5.23 41.05
CA ASN A 250 -11.26 4.47 42.03
C ASN A 250 -11.11 2.95 41.84
N SER A 251 -11.40 2.20 42.91
CA SER A 251 -11.15 0.76 43.07
C SER A 251 -11.70 -0.17 41.97
N LYS A 252 -12.60 0.29 41.10
CA LYS A 252 -13.08 -0.48 39.93
C LYS A 252 -12.06 -0.58 38.78
N ASP A 253 -11.15 0.38 38.63
CA ASP A 253 -10.19 0.43 37.51
C ASP A 253 -8.93 -0.43 37.70
N ARG A 254 -8.69 -0.97 38.90
CA ARG A 254 -7.54 -1.86 39.15
C ARG A 254 -7.63 -3.20 38.40
N SER A 255 -8.84 -3.66 38.08
CA SER A 255 -9.05 -4.88 37.29
C SER A 255 -8.63 -4.70 35.83
N ASN A 256 -8.85 -3.51 35.26
CA ASN A 256 -8.45 -3.14 33.91
C ASN A 256 -6.94 -2.92 33.77
N GLN A 257 -6.26 -2.49 34.83
CA GLN A 257 -4.80 -2.29 34.82
C GLN A 257 -4.03 -3.60 34.64
N ASN A 258 -4.46 -4.68 35.31
CA ASN A 258 -3.85 -6.00 35.13
C ASN A 258 -4.11 -6.54 33.72
N GLN A 259 -5.28 -6.31 33.13
CA GLN A 259 -5.56 -6.67 31.74
C GLN A 259 -4.73 -5.89 30.72
N ILE A 260 -4.46 -4.60 30.96
CA ILE A 260 -3.62 -3.78 30.08
C ILE A 260 -2.14 -4.18 30.19
N LEU A 261 -1.66 -4.46 31.41
CA LEU A 261 -0.31 -4.98 31.60
C LEU A 261 -0.14 -6.38 31.00
N ASP A 262 -1.15 -7.25 31.11
CA ASP A 262 -1.16 -8.57 30.47
C ASP A 262 -1.24 -8.48 28.93
N LEU A 263 -1.96 -7.49 28.37
CA LEU A 263 -1.98 -7.21 26.93
C LEU A 263 -0.62 -6.72 26.40
N ILE A 264 0.13 -5.97 27.22
CA ILE A 264 1.47 -5.49 26.88
C ILE A 264 2.52 -6.61 26.99
N PHE A 265 2.40 -7.49 27.99
CA PHE A 265 3.32 -8.62 28.17
C PHE A 265 3.07 -9.77 27.18
N ASN A 266 1.83 -10.04 26.79
CA ASN A 266 1.50 -11.12 25.85
C ASN A 266 1.68 -10.76 24.37
N ALA A 267 2.06 -9.51 24.05
CA ALA A 267 2.30 -9.05 22.68
C ALA A 267 3.80 -9.00 22.28
N VAL A 268 4.67 -9.62 23.07
CA VAL A 268 6.12 -9.78 22.80
C VAL A 268 6.41 -11.07 22.04
#